data_AF-A0A352DR50-F1
#
_entry.id   AF-A0A352DR50-F1
#
_cell.length_a   1.000
_cell.length_b   1.000
_cell.length_c   1.000
_cell.angle_alpha   90.00
_cell.angle_beta   90.00
_cell.angle_gamma   90.00
#
_symmetry.space_group_name_H-M   'P 1'
#
loop_
_entity.id
_entity.type
_entity.pdbx_description
1 polymer ?
#
loop_
_entity_poly.entity_id
_entity_poly.type
_entity_poly.pdbx_seq_one_letter_code
_entity_poly.pdbx_strand_id
1 'polypeptide(L)'
;MKKTVSVILAAAMAASAVIAVPAMPAKAAVEFTHNEWTGKDGAEDVFAVNREAASANPVPFQDAASAVAAVWEYNDREKSDYLQMLTGSGGDWDLKVVQNAEQAQGVFMAGFTNADFNASPADGWKTVSLPDSWTAQGFDFPIYDNITMPWQSRYDSFVPCPNAPTNYNPVGLYRKKFTPDSSILSSGRRVYIQFDGVESAYYVYLNGKAV
;
A
#
# COMPACT_ATOMS: atom_id res chain seq x y z
N MET A 1 -69.94 45.13 20.24
CA MET A 1 -69.77 44.35 21.49
C MET A 1 -69.00 43.08 21.21
N LYS A 2 -67.85 42.91 21.89
CA LYS A 2 -67.20 41.67 22.40
C LYS A 2 -66.90 40.52 21.40
N LYS A 3 -65.60 40.26 21.11
CA LYS A 3 -64.71 39.18 21.64
C LYS A 3 -65.00 37.81 20.94
N THR A 4 -64.08 36.93 20.51
CA THR A 4 -62.64 36.66 20.74
C THR A 4 -62.21 35.49 19.83
N VAL A 5 -60.97 35.53 19.31
CA VAL A 5 -59.94 34.45 19.20
C VAL A 5 -60.32 33.02 18.79
N SER A 6 -59.67 32.51 17.72
CA SER A 6 -58.74 31.37 17.82
C SER A 6 -57.90 31.16 16.55
N VAL A 7 -56.59 31.22 16.75
CA VAL A 7 -55.50 30.83 15.85
C VAL A 7 -55.35 29.31 15.95
N ILE A 8 -55.34 28.59 14.82
CA ILE A 8 -54.62 27.32 14.72
C ILE A 8 -53.77 27.32 13.44
N LEU A 9 -52.49 27.23 13.71
CA LEU A 9 -51.34 27.05 12.84
C LEU A 9 -51.32 25.61 12.32
N ALA A 10 -51.07 25.40 11.03
CA ALA A 10 -50.57 24.12 10.52
C ALA A 10 -49.53 24.39 9.42
N ALA A 11 -48.30 24.66 9.86
CA ALA A 11 -47.12 24.61 9.03
C ALA A 11 -46.87 23.13 8.66
N ALA A 12 -47.04 22.79 7.38
CA ALA A 12 -46.60 21.50 6.86
C ALA A 12 -45.07 21.52 6.74
N MET A 13 -44.38 20.98 7.73
CA MET A 13 -42.96 20.63 7.59
C MET A 13 -42.85 19.44 6.63
N ALA A 14 -42.21 19.67 5.48
CA ALA A 14 -41.71 18.61 4.63
C ALA A 14 -40.55 17.91 5.36
N ALA A 15 -40.86 16.78 6.01
CA ALA A 15 -39.83 15.87 6.48
C ALA A 15 -39.26 15.12 5.26
N SER A 16 -38.17 15.63 4.70
CA SER A 16 -37.34 14.84 3.78
C SER A 16 -36.76 13.67 4.56
N ALA A 17 -37.24 12.46 4.27
CA ALA A 17 -36.66 11.25 4.78
C ALA A 17 -35.22 11.13 4.25
N VAL A 18 -34.25 11.35 5.14
CA VAL A 18 -32.87 10.95 4.89
C VAL A 18 -32.89 9.42 4.88
N ILE A 19 -32.86 8.84 3.69
CA ILE A 19 -32.62 7.40 3.53
C ILE A 19 -31.20 7.17 4.04
N ALA A 20 -31.09 6.65 5.27
CA ALA A 20 -29.82 6.20 5.80
C ALA A 20 -29.29 5.13 4.85
N VAL A 21 -28.22 5.43 4.14
CA VAL A 21 -27.46 4.43 3.39
C VAL A 21 -27.00 3.41 4.45
N PRO A 22 -27.38 2.14 4.34
CA PRO A 22 -26.94 1.14 5.30
C PRO A 22 -25.40 1.12 5.27
N ALA A 23 -24.79 1.15 6.46
CA ALA A 23 -23.35 0.96 6.58
C ALA A 23 -22.98 -0.31 5.82
N MET A 24 -22.01 -0.20 4.90
CA MET A 24 -21.51 -1.37 4.20
C MET A 24 -21.07 -2.40 5.25
N PRO A 25 -21.44 -3.68 5.08
CA PRO A 25 -20.98 -4.71 6.01
C PRO A 25 -19.46 -4.62 6.09
N ALA A 26 -18.93 -4.68 7.31
CA ALA A 26 -17.49 -4.76 7.53
C ALA A 26 -16.97 -5.92 6.68
N LYS A 27 -16.15 -5.60 5.66
CA LYS A 27 -15.44 -6.60 4.87
C LYS A 27 -14.74 -7.51 5.88
N ALA A 28 -14.86 -8.84 5.70
CA ALA A 28 -14.20 -9.81 6.58
C ALA A 28 -12.75 -9.36 6.81
N ALA A 29 -12.29 -9.45 8.07
CA ALA A 29 -10.94 -9.05 8.41
C ALA A 29 -9.98 -9.78 7.47
N VAL A 30 -9.25 -9.00 6.69
CA VAL A 30 -8.28 -9.55 5.78
C VAL A 30 -7.08 -10.00 6.59
N GLU A 31 -6.78 -11.28 6.46
CA GLU A 31 -5.66 -11.91 7.11
C GLU A 31 -4.79 -12.51 6.01
N PHE A 32 -3.57 -12.00 5.88
CA PHE A 32 -2.57 -12.63 5.03
C PHE A 32 -2.20 -13.96 5.66
N THR A 33 -2.27 -15.04 4.89
CA THR A 33 -1.77 -16.36 5.30
C THR A 33 -0.24 -16.41 5.27
N HIS A 34 0.38 -15.40 4.65
CA HIS A 34 1.81 -15.32 4.34
C HIS A 34 2.30 -16.36 3.32
N ASN A 35 1.37 -17.10 2.71
CA ASN A 35 1.64 -18.13 1.72
C ASN A 35 1.13 -17.74 0.31
N GLU A 36 0.54 -16.56 0.14
CA GLU A 36 -0.03 -16.10 -1.13
C GLU A 36 1.00 -16.11 -2.29
N TRP A 37 2.28 -15.87 -1.99
CA TRP A 37 3.35 -15.88 -2.98
C TRP A 37 3.83 -17.29 -3.38
N THR A 38 3.43 -18.33 -2.63
CA THR A 38 4.08 -19.65 -2.74
C THR A 38 3.67 -20.45 -3.96
N GLY A 39 2.53 -20.12 -4.56
CA GLY A 39 1.91 -20.89 -5.64
C GLY A 39 1.51 -22.30 -5.22
N LYS A 40 1.24 -22.53 -3.93
CA LYS A 40 0.78 -23.81 -3.37
C LYS A 40 -0.66 -23.68 -2.91
N ASP A 41 -1.38 -24.80 -2.91
CA ASP A 41 -2.71 -24.92 -2.30
C ASP A 41 -3.73 -23.87 -2.82
N GLY A 42 -3.65 -23.48 -4.10
CA GLY A 42 -4.52 -22.49 -4.71
C GLY A 42 -4.05 -21.04 -4.54
N ALA A 43 -2.90 -20.80 -3.90
CA ALA A 43 -2.32 -19.47 -3.76
C ALA A 43 -1.99 -18.82 -5.12
N GLU A 44 -1.77 -19.62 -6.17
CA GLU A 44 -1.56 -19.16 -7.54
C GLU A 44 -2.74 -18.35 -8.12
N ASP A 45 -3.94 -18.48 -7.54
CA ASP A 45 -5.13 -17.71 -7.91
C ASP A 45 -5.30 -16.42 -7.07
N VAL A 46 -4.41 -16.17 -6.11
CA VAL A 46 -4.46 -15.00 -5.21
C VAL A 46 -3.58 -13.87 -5.73
N PHE A 47 -4.13 -13.04 -6.62
CA PHE A 47 -3.39 -11.93 -7.22
C PHE A 47 -3.32 -10.66 -6.36
N ALA A 48 -4.28 -10.48 -5.45
CA ALA A 48 -4.32 -9.34 -4.55
C ALA A 48 -5.27 -9.62 -3.39
N VAL A 49 -4.90 -9.10 -2.23
CA VAL A 49 -5.76 -9.08 -1.06
C VAL A 49 -5.92 -7.61 -0.66
N ASN A 50 -7.16 -7.17 -0.39
CA ASN A 50 -7.49 -5.79 0.00
C ASN A 50 -7.10 -4.62 -0.92
N ARG A 51 -6.57 -4.88 -2.10
CA ARG A 51 -6.34 -3.85 -3.10
C ARG A 51 -7.66 -3.33 -3.67
N GLU A 52 -7.74 -2.03 -3.93
CA GLU A 52 -8.84 -1.43 -4.68
C GLU A 52 -8.91 -1.99 -6.11
N ALA A 53 -10.09 -1.90 -6.73
CA ALA A 53 -10.25 -2.28 -8.12
C ALA A 53 -9.35 -1.40 -9.03
N ALA A 54 -8.80 -1.99 -10.08
CA ALA A 54 -8.03 -1.25 -11.07
C ALA A 54 -8.85 -0.10 -11.66
N SER A 55 -8.25 1.09 -11.72
CA SER A 55 -8.88 2.31 -12.22
C SER A 55 -7.82 3.27 -12.76
N ALA A 56 -8.25 4.36 -13.41
CA ALA A 56 -7.34 5.44 -13.79
C ALA A 56 -6.79 6.15 -12.54
N ASN A 57 -5.56 6.67 -12.63
CA ASN A 57 -4.88 7.28 -11.49
C ASN A 57 -5.72 8.43 -10.90
N PRO A 58 -6.17 8.34 -9.64
CA PRO A 58 -7.21 9.22 -9.13
C PRO A 58 -6.68 10.55 -8.58
N VAL A 59 -5.44 10.98 -8.90
CA VAL A 59 -4.80 12.16 -8.28
C VAL A 59 -5.77 13.36 -8.31
N PRO A 60 -6.33 13.76 -7.15
CA PRO A 60 -7.22 14.90 -7.09
C PRO A 60 -6.38 16.17 -7.01
N PHE A 61 -6.93 17.31 -7.43
CA PHE A 61 -6.26 18.61 -7.38
C PHE A 61 -7.10 19.61 -6.59
N GLN A 62 -6.44 20.57 -5.94
CA GLN A 62 -7.03 21.65 -5.14
C GLN A 62 -7.91 22.59 -5.98
N ASP A 63 -7.57 22.75 -7.26
CA ASP A 63 -8.34 23.57 -8.21
C ASP A 63 -8.16 23.08 -9.66
N ALA A 64 -8.93 23.68 -10.56
CA ALA A 64 -8.91 23.34 -11.98
C ALA A 64 -7.63 23.79 -12.70
N ALA A 65 -6.96 24.86 -12.23
CA ALA A 65 -5.75 25.35 -12.87
C ALA A 65 -4.59 24.36 -12.66
N SER A 66 -4.43 23.82 -11.45
CA SER A 66 -3.46 22.76 -11.15
C SER A 66 -3.77 21.47 -11.92
N ALA A 67 -5.05 21.10 -12.04
CA ALA A 67 -5.43 19.93 -12.85
C ALA A 67 -5.05 20.11 -14.33
N VAL A 68 -5.31 21.29 -14.92
CA VAL A 68 -4.96 21.60 -16.30
C VAL A 68 -3.44 21.63 -16.53
N ALA A 69 -2.67 22.15 -15.58
CA ALA A 69 -1.21 22.15 -15.66
C ALA A 69 -0.64 20.72 -15.74
N ALA A 70 -1.18 19.80 -14.93
CA ALA A 70 -0.75 18.40 -14.88
C ALA A 70 -1.13 17.56 -16.12
N VAL A 71 -1.99 18.06 -17.01
CA VAL A 71 -2.31 17.38 -18.28
C VAL A 71 -1.11 17.34 -19.21
N TRP A 72 -0.30 18.41 -19.22
CA TRP A 72 0.80 18.58 -20.17
C TRP A 72 2.10 17.97 -19.66
N GLU A 73 2.32 18.04 -18.35
CA GLU A 73 3.51 17.50 -17.69
C GLU A 73 3.07 16.53 -16.58
N TYR A 74 3.25 15.23 -16.80
CA TYR A 74 2.75 14.20 -15.87
C TYR A 74 3.25 14.39 -14.43
N ASN A 75 4.51 14.82 -14.27
CA ASN A 75 5.11 15.03 -12.95
C ASN A 75 4.54 16.25 -12.20
N ASP A 76 3.81 17.15 -12.87
CA ASP A 76 3.12 18.25 -12.21
C ASP A 76 1.98 17.78 -11.30
N ARG A 77 1.56 16.51 -11.39
CA ARG A 77 0.68 15.87 -10.41
C ARG A 77 1.22 15.97 -8.98
N GLU A 78 2.54 15.99 -8.81
CA GLU A 78 3.22 16.10 -7.50
C GLU A 78 3.05 17.48 -6.85
N LYS A 79 2.52 18.46 -7.59
CA LYS A 79 2.14 19.78 -7.07
C LYS A 79 0.71 19.81 -6.51
N SER A 80 0.02 18.67 -6.51
CA SER A 80 -1.29 18.55 -5.87
C SER A 80 -1.15 18.58 -4.35
N ASP A 81 -1.99 19.37 -3.69
CA ASP A 81 -2.09 19.39 -2.22
C ASP A 81 -2.59 18.06 -1.64
N TYR A 82 -3.08 17.16 -2.47
CA TYR A 82 -3.69 15.89 -2.08
C TYR A 82 -2.85 14.67 -2.45
N LEU A 83 -1.63 14.89 -2.94
CA LEU A 83 -0.67 13.84 -3.24
C LEU A 83 0.62 14.09 -2.46
N GLN A 84 1.05 13.09 -1.69
CA GLN A 84 2.34 13.10 -1.03
C GLN A 84 3.17 11.93 -1.54
N MET A 85 4.31 12.25 -2.14
CA MET A 85 5.27 11.24 -2.59
C MET A 85 5.99 10.64 -1.38
N LEU A 86 6.03 9.31 -1.31
CA LEU A 86 6.80 8.57 -0.29
C LEU A 86 8.18 8.13 -0.79
N THR A 87 8.53 8.50 -2.02
CA THR A 87 9.77 8.20 -2.75
C THR A 87 10.37 9.49 -3.32
N GLY A 88 11.59 9.44 -3.88
CA GLY A 88 12.26 10.62 -4.43
C GLY A 88 13.00 11.47 -3.38
N SER A 89 13.09 12.79 -3.60
CA SER A 89 13.84 13.71 -2.73
C SER A 89 13.23 13.80 -1.33
N GLY A 90 13.98 13.41 -0.29
CA GLY A 90 13.45 13.26 1.09
C GLY A 90 12.61 12.00 1.28
N GLY A 91 12.60 11.13 0.29
CA GLY A 91 11.80 9.92 0.19
C GLY A 91 12.50 8.66 0.69
N ASP A 92 13.61 8.76 1.41
CA ASP A 92 14.41 7.60 1.81
C ASP A 92 13.62 6.55 2.60
N TRP A 93 13.97 5.28 2.39
CA TRP A 93 13.45 4.10 3.07
C TRP A 93 14.59 3.36 3.74
N ASP A 94 14.30 2.64 4.82
CA ASP A 94 15.22 1.64 5.35
C ASP A 94 14.93 0.30 4.67
N LEU A 95 15.98 -0.38 4.22
CA LEU A 95 15.90 -1.70 3.60
C LEU A 95 16.84 -2.67 4.31
N LYS A 96 16.32 -3.86 4.59
CA LYS A 96 17.09 -5.06 4.88
C LYS A 96 16.70 -6.15 3.89
N VAL A 97 17.69 -6.76 3.22
CA VAL A 97 17.46 -7.93 2.35
C VAL A 97 17.99 -9.18 3.05
N VAL A 98 17.18 -10.23 3.08
CA VAL A 98 17.53 -11.55 3.62
C VAL A 98 17.32 -12.63 2.56
N GLN A 99 17.89 -13.82 2.76
CA GLN A 99 17.96 -14.83 1.69
C GLN A 99 16.59 -15.42 1.29
N ASN A 100 15.68 -15.56 2.25
CA ASN A 100 14.40 -16.23 2.05
C ASN A 100 13.35 -15.84 3.11
N ALA A 101 12.13 -16.34 2.93
CA ALA A 101 11.00 -16.07 3.81
C ALA A 101 11.22 -16.57 5.26
N GLU A 102 11.95 -17.68 5.46
CA GLU A 102 12.26 -18.18 6.81
C GLU A 102 13.13 -17.19 7.59
N GLN A 103 14.17 -16.63 6.96
CA GLN A 103 14.99 -15.58 7.58
C GLN A 103 14.18 -14.29 7.80
N ALA A 104 13.29 -13.95 6.87
CA ALA A 104 12.40 -12.79 7.01
C ALA A 104 11.44 -12.95 8.19
N GLN A 105 10.98 -14.17 8.48
CA GLN A 105 10.11 -14.47 9.63
C GLN A 105 10.80 -14.10 10.95
N GLY A 106 12.11 -14.30 11.08
CA GLY A 106 12.86 -13.86 12.26
C GLY A 106 12.79 -12.35 12.48
N VAL A 107 12.87 -11.57 11.40
CA VAL A 107 12.76 -10.11 11.44
C VAL A 107 11.31 -9.68 11.74
N PHE A 108 10.33 -10.39 11.17
CA PHE A 108 8.91 -10.18 11.45
C PHE A 108 8.58 -10.43 12.93
N MET A 109 9.06 -11.53 13.51
CA MET A 109 8.89 -11.88 14.93
C MET A 109 9.63 -10.95 15.88
N ALA A 110 10.67 -10.27 15.42
CA ALA A 110 11.31 -9.17 16.16
C ALA A 110 10.47 -7.86 16.15
N GLY A 111 9.28 -7.87 15.56
CA GLY A 111 8.35 -6.75 15.58
C GLY A 111 8.55 -5.73 14.47
N PHE A 112 9.16 -6.13 13.34
CA PHE A 112 9.41 -5.25 12.18
C PHE A 112 8.22 -4.39 11.74
N THR A 113 7.01 -4.95 11.81
CA THR A 113 5.77 -4.27 11.41
C THR A 113 5.30 -3.21 12.41
N ASN A 114 5.85 -3.20 13.63
CA ASN A 114 5.42 -2.29 14.69
C ASN A 114 5.87 -0.85 14.41
N ALA A 115 5.03 0.11 14.80
CA ALA A 115 5.27 1.53 14.56
C ALA A 115 6.56 2.05 15.26
N ASP A 116 6.95 1.43 16.36
CA ASP A 116 8.10 1.78 17.20
C ASP A 116 9.36 0.94 16.92
N PHE A 117 9.31 0.01 15.96
CA PHE A 117 10.49 -0.76 15.54
C PHE A 117 11.67 0.18 15.20
N ASN A 118 12.89 -0.25 15.48
CA ASN A 118 14.09 0.53 15.18
C ASN A 118 14.94 -0.20 14.14
N ALA A 119 14.99 0.35 12.92
CA ALA A 119 15.86 -0.15 11.86
C ALA A 119 17.30 0.30 12.15
N SER A 120 18.14 -0.63 12.57
CA SER A 120 19.53 -0.35 12.97
C SER A 120 20.53 -0.84 11.92
N PRO A 121 21.53 -0.03 11.54
CA PRO A 121 22.63 -0.50 10.70
C PRO A 121 23.39 -1.70 11.28
N ALA A 122 23.45 -1.81 12.62
CA ALA A 122 24.08 -2.96 13.29
C ALA A 122 23.35 -4.28 12.99
N ASP A 123 22.05 -4.20 12.68
CA ASP A 123 21.21 -5.34 12.30
C ASP A 123 21.08 -5.50 10.78
N GLY A 124 21.94 -4.81 10.01
CA GLY A 124 22.00 -4.95 8.55
C GLY A 124 21.00 -4.10 7.76
N TRP A 125 20.33 -3.14 8.39
CA TRP A 125 19.50 -2.15 7.70
C TRP A 125 20.37 -1.10 7.02
N LYS A 126 19.98 -0.67 5.81
CA LYS A 126 20.59 0.50 5.15
C LYS A 126 19.49 1.41 4.62
N THR A 127 19.79 2.70 4.58
CA THR A 127 18.95 3.68 3.90
C THR A 127 19.12 3.55 2.39
N VAL A 128 18.00 3.55 1.66
CA VAL A 128 17.92 3.41 0.21
C VAL A 128 17.02 4.49 -0.38
N SER A 129 17.31 4.87 -1.62
CA SER A 129 16.45 5.76 -2.41
C SER A 129 15.56 4.92 -3.31
N LEU A 130 14.30 5.35 -3.44
CA LEU A 130 13.31 4.71 -4.31
C LEU A 130 12.72 5.75 -5.27
N PRO A 131 12.23 5.33 -6.45
CA PRO A 131 12.21 3.96 -6.97
C PRO A 131 13.57 3.53 -7.54
N ASP A 132 14.08 2.38 -7.12
CA ASP A 132 15.27 1.72 -7.69
C ASP A 132 15.33 0.25 -7.22
N SER A 133 15.87 -0.64 -8.04
CA SER A 133 16.02 -2.05 -7.68
C SER A 133 17.09 -2.21 -6.60
N TRP A 134 16.85 -3.04 -5.58
CA TRP A 134 17.85 -3.23 -4.51
C TRP A 134 19.19 -3.78 -5.03
N THR A 135 19.17 -4.48 -6.17
CA THR A 135 20.36 -5.03 -6.83
C THR A 135 21.29 -3.95 -7.37
N ALA A 136 20.74 -2.80 -7.79
CA ALA A 136 21.53 -1.63 -8.15
C ALA A 136 22.08 -0.88 -6.93
N GLN A 137 21.50 -1.11 -5.76
CA GLN A 137 21.87 -0.46 -4.49
C GLN A 137 22.78 -1.32 -3.61
N GLY A 138 23.37 -2.39 -4.17
CA GLY A 138 24.36 -3.22 -3.48
C GLY A 138 23.76 -4.27 -2.54
N PHE A 139 22.51 -4.68 -2.76
CA PHE A 139 21.90 -5.84 -2.13
C PHE A 139 21.74 -6.97 -3.14
N ASP A 140 22.04 -8.21 -2.74
CA ASP A 140 21.89 -9.38 -3.62
C ASP A 140 22.63 -9.18 -4.97
N PHE A 141 22.18 -9.79 -6.07
CA PHE A 141 22.78 -9.63 -7.40
C PHE A 141 21.73 -9.70 -8.51
N PRO A 142 21.91 -8.97 -9.63
CA PRO A 142 21.04 -9.10 -10.79
C PRO A 142 21.26 -10.44 -11.48
N ILE A 143 20.19 -11.01 -12.03
CA ILE A 143 20.24 -12.25 -12.81
C ILE A 143 19.80 -11.92 -14.24
N TYR A 144 20.58 -12.39 -15.21
CA TYR A 144 20.20 -12.41 -16.60
C TYR A 144 20.20 -13.85 -17.08
N ASP A 145 19.04 -14.32 -17.55
CA ASP A 145 18.88 -15.60 -18.22
C ASP A 145 17.95 -15.40 -19.42
N ASN A 146 18.08 -16.26 -20.43
CA ASN A 146 17.28 -16.21 -21.64
C ASN A 146 16.07 -17.14 -21.57
N ILE A 147 16.25 -18.38 -21.11
CA ILE A 147 15.20 -19.42 -21.14
C ILE A 147 15.05 -20.11 -19.80
N THR A 148 16.17 -20.39 -19.12
CA THR A 148 16.11 -21.09 -17.83
C THR A 148 15.50 -20.16 -16.79
N MET A 149 14.66 -20.73 -15.93
CA MET A 149 14.07 -19.93 -14.86
C MET A 149 15.17 -19.44 -13.91
N PRO A 150 15.21 -18.15 -13.55
CA PRO A 150 16.34 -17.55 -12.85
C PRO A 150 16.55 -18.10 -11.42
N TRP A 151 15.53 -18.75 -10.85
CA TRP A 151 15.61 -19.42 -9.55
C TRP A 151 16.12 -20.86 -9.60
N GLN A 152 16.17 -21.49 -10.78
CA GLN A 152 16.73 -22.83 -10.93
C GLN A 152 18.25 -22.76 -10.76
N SER A 153 18.69 -23.05 -9.55
CA SER A 153 20.06 -22.77 -9.10
C SER A 153 20.60 -23.91 -8.25
N ARG A 154 21.79 -23.75 -7.68
CA ARG A 154 22.34 -24.70 -6.70
C ARG A 154 21.49 -24.84 -5.43
N TYR A 155 20.64 -23.86 -5.13
CA TYR A 155 19.77 -23.85 -3.95
C TYR A 155 18.45 -24.57 -4.21
N ASP A 156 17.95 -24.47 -5.45
CA ASP A 156 16.67 -24.99 -5.89
C ASP A 156 16.85 -25.58 -7.29
N SER A 157 17.26 -26.85 -7.37
CA SER A 157 17.62 -27.49 -8.65
C SER A 157 16.42 -27.73 -9.58
N PHE A 158 15.22 -27.84 -9.01
CA PHE A 158 13.97 -27.92 -9.74
C PHE A 158 12.82 -27.39 -8.87
N VAL A 159 12.07 -26.45 -9.41
CA VAL A 159 10.84 -25.91 -8.81
C VAL A 159 9.71 -26.09 -9.83
N PRO A 160 8.73 -26.98 -9.58
CA PRO A 160 7.63 -27.18 -10.52
C PRO A 160 6.65 -26.01 -10.47
N CYS A 161 6.11 -25.61 -11.62
CA CYS A 161 4.97 -24.70 -11.70
C CYS A 161 3.74 -25.32 -11.00
N PRO A 162 2.96 -24.55 -10.21
CA PRO A 162 3.04 -23.10 -9.99
C PRO A 162 3.88 -22.65 -8.79
N ASN A 163 4.65 -23.54 -8.15
CA ASN A 163 5.38 -23.23 -6.93
C ASN A 163 6.50 -22.20 -7.13
N ALA A 164 6.75 -21.41 -6.10
CA ALA A 164 7.91 -20.53 -5.98
C ALA A 164 9.10 -21.22 -5.26
N PRO A 165 10.36 -20.80 -5.52
CA PRO A 165 11.53 -21.26 -4.77
C PRO A 165 11.44 -20.84 -3.29
N THR A 166 11.95 -21.68 -2.39
CA THR A 166 11.93 -21.38 -0.94
C THR A 166 13.31 -21.34 -0.31
N ASN A 167 14.33 -21.96 -0.92
CA ASN A 167 15.68 -21.99 -0.32
C ASN A 167 16.45 -20.70 -0.60
N TYR A 168 16.42 -20.24 -1.86
CA TYR A 168 16.94 -18.92 -2.26
C TYR A 168 15.84 -18.11 -2.96
N ASN A 169 15.18 -17.25 -2.20
CA ASN A 169 14.14 -16.35 -2.69
C ASN A 169 14.20 -15.04 -1.90
N PRO A 170 15.13 -14.14 -2.26
CA PRO A 170 15.49 -12.98 -1.45
C PRO A 170 14.27 -12.11 -1.09
N VAL A 171 14.18 -11.73 0.18
CA VAL A 171 13.09 -10.92 0.72
C VAL A 171 13.63 -9.57 1.17
N GLY A 172 13.13 -8.51 0.55
CA GLY A 172 13.38 -7.13 0.98
C GLY A 172 12.34 -6.67 2.00
N LEU A 173 12.80 -6.35 3.21
CA LEU A 173 11.98 -5.70 4.23
C LEU A 173 12.20 -4.19 4.13
N TYR A 174 11.20 -3.49 3.61
CA TYR A 174 11.21 -2.03 3.42
C TYR A 174 10.45 -1.32 4.53
N ARG A 175 11.00 -0.24 5.08
CA ARG A 175 10.35 0.57 6.11
C ARG A 175 10.45 2.06 5.83
N LYS A 176 9.35 2.76 6.07
CA LYS A 176 9.30 4.22 6.07
C LYS A 176 8.43 4.71 7.21
N LYS A 177 8.97 5.64 8.00
CA LYS A 177 8.18 6.50 8.87
C LYS A 177 7.88 7.79 8.12
N PHE A 178 6.62 8.17 8.04
CA PHE A 178 6.18 9.39 7.39
C PHE A 178 5.01 10.01 8.14
N THR A 179 4.80 11.30 7.93
CA THR A 179 3.66 12.05 8.44
C THR A 179 2.85 12.50 7.23
N PRO A 180 1.57 12.11 7.12
CA PRO A 180 0.72 12.60 6.05
C PRO A 180 0.54 14.12 6.12
N ASP A 181 0.53 14.79 4.97
CA ASP A 181 0.22 16.22 4.92
C ASP A 181 -1.20 16.50 5.43
N SER A 182 -1.38 17.63 6.13
CA SER A 182 -2.65 17.97 6.78
C SER A 182 -3.80 18.15 5.79
N SER A 183 -3.50 18.59 4.57
CA SER A 183 -4.45 18.70 3.45
C SER A 183 -5.04 17.35 3.05
N ILE A 184 -4.22 16.29 3.03
CA ILE A 184 -4.62 14.91 2.73
C ILE A 184 -5.56 14.39 3.82
N LEU A 185 -5.27 14.70 5.09
CA LEU A 185 -6.05 14.26 6.25
C LEU A 185 -7.29 15.12 6.55
N SER A 186 -7.61 16.10 5.70
CA SER A 186 -8.78 16.95 5.91
C SER A 186 -10.09 16.15 5.98
N SER A 187 -11.00 16.59 6.86
CA SER A 187 -12.22 15.85 7.21
C SER A 187 -13.05 15.45 5.99
N GLY A 188 -13.48 14.19 5.95
CA GLY A 188 -14.34 13.65 4.90
C GLY A 188 -13.62 13.08 3.68
N ARG A 189 -12.28 13.13 3.62
CA ARG A 189 -11.50 12.50 2.55
C ARG A 189 -11.20 11.03 2.83
N ARG A 190 -11.14 10.25 1.75
CA ARG A 190 -10.58 8.89 1.77
C ARG A 190 -9.12 8.96 1.34
N VAL A 191 -8.24 8.35 2.14
CA VAL A 191 -6.80 8.32 1.90
C VAL A 191 -6.42 6.95 1.36
N TYR A 192 -5.58 6.95 0.33
CA TYR A 192 -5.06 5.74 -0.31
C TYR A 192 -3.54 5.76 -0.23
N ILE A 193 -2.94 4.58 -0.10
CA ILE A 193 -1.52 4.37 -0.38
C ILE A 193 -1.41 3.67 -1.74
N GLN A 194 -0.52 4.17 -2.59
CA GLN A 194 -0.37 3.68 -3.96
C GLN A 194 1.07 3.29 -4.20
N PHE A 195 1.25 2.09 -4.76
CA PHE A 195 2.53 1.58 -5.25
C PHE A 195 2.37 1.35 -6.75
N ASP A 196 3.03 2.19 -7.56
CA ASP A 196 2.90 2.13 -9.02
C ASP A 196 3.58 0.88 -9.62
N GLY A 197 4.56 0.31 -8.92
CA GLY A 197 5.21 -0.94 -9.28
C GLY A 197 6.05 -1.50 -8.13
N VAL A 198 5.88 -2.79 -7.86
CA VAL A 198 6.68 -3.58 -6.92
C VAL A 198 6.90 -4.96 -7.54
N GLU A 199 8.12 -5.47 -7.50
CA GLU A 199 8.45 -6.79 -8.02
C GLU A 199 8.95 -7.71 -6.90
N SER A 200 8.56 -8.98 -6.83
CA SER A 200 7.54 -9.67 -7.66
C SER A 200 6.19 -9.83 -6.94
N ALA A 201 6.21 -9.87 -5.61
CA ALA A 201 5.05 -9.91 -4.72
C ALA A 201 5.40 -9.21 -3.40
N TYR A 202 4.41 -8.68 -2.69
CA TYR A 202 4.66 -7.91 -1.47
C TYR A 202 3.45 -7.91 -0.53
N TYR A 203 3.75 -7.73 0.75
CA TYR A 203 2.77 -7.45 1.80
C TYR A 203 2.99 -6.04 2.32
N VAL A 204 1.91 -5.35 2.68
CA VAL A 204 1.98 -4.00 3.24
C VAL A 204 1.42 -4.02 4.66
N TYR A 205 2.14 -3.35 5.55
CA TYR A 205 1.71 -3.12 6.91
C TYR A 205 1.75 -1.62 7.21
N LEU A 206 0.70 -1.11 7.83
CA LEU A 206 0.63 0.26 8.31
C LEU A 206 0.40 0.25 9.82
N ASN A 207 1.37 0.77 10.57
CA ASN A 207 1.33 0.82 12.05
C ASN A 207 0.98 -0.54 12.68
N GLY A 208 1.64 -1.61 12.24
CA GLY A 208 1.43 -2.98 12.74
C GLY A 208 0.21 -3.72 12.16
N LYS A 209 -0.60 -3.07 11.32
CA LYS A 209 -1.79 -3.69 10.73
C LYS A 209 -1.55 -4.06 9.28
N ALA A 210 -1.87 -5.29 8.91
CA ALA A 210 -1.96 -5.71 7.51
C ALA A 210 -2.99 -4.83 6.78
N VAL A 211 -2.66 -4.35 5.58
CA VAL A 211 -3.56 -3.51 4.76
C VAL A 211 -3.97 -4.20 3.48
#